data_AF-A0A382DS12-F1
#
_entry.id   AF-A0A382DS12-F1
#
_cell.length_a   1.000
_cell.length_b   1.000
_cell.length_c   1.000
_cell.angle_alpha   90.00
_cell.angle_beta   90.00
_cell.angle_gamma   90.00
#
_symmetry.space_group_name_H-M   'P 1'
#
loop_
_entity.id
_entity.type
_entity.pdbx_description
1 polymer ?
#
loop_
_entity_poly.entity_id
_entity_poly.type
_entity_poly.pdbx_seq_one_letter_code
_entity_poly.pdbx_strand_id
1 'polypeptide(L)'
;EFRIGINMGDVVKKSGNLLGDGVNIAARLEALSQPNGITISKSIFDLVSNKTKLIFNDLGVQKVKQNEFHAFDVLLDHSKKRKLKSKNKSSMPIIGATAVLLILGLFGIFYFSTDSHENKIKSNAKVLTSDKPSVLVMPFENQTGNKDNDFIGMGITSNIISTLTHNDQLLIPSGNTGKFIQEKNLMDEEIKVKYGIQYILRGDVQGGQGKFRVTVQLSDLSINETVWSEIYDFNKNKDIFEIQDKLGLSILKQLQIKFKSGGFAYNIISRNPEVYKKHIYADSAFKTKTIEGTNKAEKLWREAIKLEPENTRLPFMIGLIHWRKVTLGISKDSKADMKIAYDYAINTIQKNESWSSPHTLAGLIELFSGKHDVACSRIPKLIELSKTASDIATANLVIHSCGDLVAAITNYERVFAINPHYTSWINYMYAHALIENKDYEKAKDFCKEKLKKKHNWSGVDQTLYLLLAYIYQKEGDKKLAVEMFNKQREIDGKGKTAQKIHKEFISKRDKTYLNDIIATLKPFGLPDK
;
A
#
# COMPACT_ATOMS: atom_id res chain seq x y z
N GLU A 1 44.09 5.15 28.65
CA GLU A 1 43.67 3.84 29.16
C GLU A 1 43.11 3.01 28.02
N PHE A 2 43.49 1.74 27.90
CA PHE A 2 43.02 0.91 26.80
C PHE A 2 41.74 0.16 27.17
N ARG A 3 40.90 -0.16 26.19
CA ARG A 3 39.77 -1.08 26.32
C ARG A 3 39.76 -1.94 25.07
N ILE A 4 39.62 -3.25 25.21
CA ILE A 4 39.69 -4.18 24.07
C ILE A 4 38.46 -5.09 24.09
N GLY A 5 37.80 -5.21 22.94
CA GLY A 5 36.70 -6.14 22.69
C GLY A 5 37.07 -7.18 21.66
N ILE A 6 36.94 -8.47 21.98
CA ILE A 6 37.31 -9.57 21.05
C ILE A 6 36.08 -10.43 20.74
N ASN A 7 35.79 -10.56 19.44
CA ASN A 7 34.70 -11.37 18.93
C ASN A 7 35.13 -12.17 17.70
N MET A 8 34.57 -13.37 17.54
CA MET A 8 34.69 -14.19 16.33
C MET A 8 33.32 -14.31 15.68
N GLY A 9 33.22 -13.90 14.42
CA GLY A 9 32.02 -13.97 13.61
C GLY A 9 32.26 -13.44 12.20
N ASP A 10 31.29 -13.63 11.30
CA ASP A 10 31.46 -13.29 9.89
C ASP A 10 31.56 -11.78 9.66
N VAL A 11 32.51 -11.40 8.81
CA VAL A 11 32.75 -10.02 8.40
C VAL A 11 32.96 -9.95 6.90
N VAL A 12 32.44 -8.91 6.27
CA VAL A 12 32.61 -8.65 4.85
C VAL A 12 33.54 -7.45 4.69
N LYS A 13 34.63 -7.62 3.92
CA LYS A 13 35.57 -6.54 3.60
C LYS A 13 35.09 -5.79 2.37
N LYS A 14 34.86 -4.48 2.48
CA LYS A 14 34.49 -3.60 1.36
C LYS A 14 35.20 -2.26 1.49
N SER A 15 35.92 -1.85 0.44
CA SER A 15 36.63 -0.55 0.38
C SER A 15 37.57 -0.29 1.58
N GLY A 16 38.31 -1.32 2.02
CA GLY A 16 39.25 -1.22 3.15
C GLY A 16 38.61 -1.33 4.55
N ASN A 17 37.29 -1.25 4.66
CA ASN A 17 36.57 -1.38 5.92
C ASN A 17 35.99 -2.78 6.11
N LEU A 18 35.95 -3.24 7.36
CA LEU A 18 35.29 -4.49 7.76
C LEU A 18 33.88 -4.17 8.29
N LEU A 19 32.86 -4.79 7.71
CA LEU A 19 31.46 -4.58 8.06
C LEU A 19 30.79 -5.92 8.35
N GLY A 20 29.94 -5.96 9.37
CA GLY A 20 29.20 -7.16 9.75
C GLY A 20 28.98 -7.24 11.25
N ASP A 21 28.19 -8.23 11.67
CA ASP A 21 27.88 -8.43 13.08
C ASP A 21 29.10 -8.82 13.91
N GLY A 22 30.09 -9.47 13.28
CA GLY A 22 31.40 -9.73 13.87
C GLY A 22 32.07 -8.47 14.43
N VAL A 23 32.09 -7.38 13.66
CA VAL A 23 32.70 -6.09 14.04
C VAL A 23 31.80 -5.32 15.02
N ASN A 24 30.49 -5.37 14.83
CA ASN A 24 29.53 -4.69 15.71
C ASN A 24 29.56 -5.22 17.14
N ILE A 25 29.72 -6.53 17.32
CA ILE A 25 29.82 -7.15 18.64
C ILE A 25 31.18 -6.83 19.28
N ALA A 26 32.28 -6.88 18.53
CA ALA A 26 33.62 -6.53 19.03
C ALA A 26 33.66 -5.10 19.60
N ALA A 27 33.16 -4.11 18.85
CA ALA A 27 33.12 -2.71 19.30
C ALA A 27 32.26 -2.51 20.56
N ARG A 28 31.23 -3.33 20.76
CA ARG A 28 30.37 -3.27 21.96
C ARG A 28 31.01 -3.92 23.17
N LEU A 29 31.74 -5.02 22.98
CA LEU A 29 32.56 -5.62 24.03
C LEU A 29 33.67 -4.66 24.48
N GLU A 30 34.27 -3.92 23.54
CA GLU A 30 35.25 -2.87 23.84
C GLU A 30 34.64 -1.79 24.73
N ALA A 31 33.47 -1.26 24.35
CA ALA A 31 32.75 -0.25 25.13
C ALA A 31 32.34 -0.78 26.53
N LEU A 32 31.98 -2.06 26.63
CA LEU A 32 31.64 -2.72 27.89
C LEU A 32 32.86 -2.96 28.78
N SER A 33 34.06 -3.06 28.21
CA SER A 33 35.27 -3.42 28.93
C SER A 33 35.65 -2.40 30.00
N GLN A 34 36.25 -2.89 31.08
CA GLN A 34 36.82 -2.04 32.13
C GLN A 34 38.01 -1.24 31.57
N PRO A 35 38.34 -0.06 32.12
CA PRO A 35 39.62 0.59 31.82
C PRO A 35 40.79 -0.37 32.04
N ASN A 36 41.71 -0.40 31.07
CA ASN A 36 42.82 -1.34 30.98
C ASN A 36 42.38 -2.82 31.01
N GLY A 37 41.19 -3.11 30.48
CA GLY A 37 40.59 -4.45 30.49
C GLY A 37 40.30 -5.01 29.09
N ILE A 38 40.08 -6.32 29.05
CA ILE A 38 39.67 -7.06 27.84
C ILE A 38 38.34 -7.77 28.11
N THR A 39 37.36 -7.55 27.25
CA THR A 39 36.08 -8.28 27.28
C THR A 39 35.91 -9.07 25.98
N ILE A 40 35.50 -10.32 26.10
CA ILE A 40 35.39 -11.27 24.99
C ILE A 40 33.97 -11.82 24.85
N SER A 41 33.61 -12.20 23.64
CA SER A 41 32.37 -12.93 23.34
C SER A 41 32.42 -14.39 23.80
N LYS A 42 31.25 -15.04 23.91
CA LYS A 42 31.16 -16.48 24.15
C LYS A 42 31.88 -17.34 23.11
N SER A 43 31.81 -16.98 21.82
CA SER A 43 32.48 -17.76 20.76
C SER A 43 34.01 -17.76 20.91
N ILE A 44 34.58 -16.66 21.40
CA ILE A 44 36.00 -16.59 21.74
C ILE A 44 36.28 -17.34 23.04
N PHE A 45 35.46 -17.14 24.08
CA PHE A 45 35.61 -17.83 25.36
C PHE A 45 35.63 -19.35 25.19
N ASP A 46 34.65 -19.92 24.50
CA ASP A 46 34.53 -21.37 24.25
C ASP A 46 35.77 -21.92 23.51
N LEU A 47 36.44 -21.10 22.69
CA LEU A 47 37.61 -21.50 21.91
C LEU A 47 38.91 -21.45 22.73
N VAL A 48 39.02 -20.55 23.71
CA VAL A 48 40.29 -20.27 24.43
C VAL A 48 40.30 -20.69 25.89
N SER A 49 39.15 -20.88 26.53
CA SER A 49 39.04 -21.15 27.98
C SER A 49 39.82 -22.40 28.41
N ASN A 50 39.79 -23.45 27.58
CA ASN A 50 40.45 -24.72 27.86
C ASN A 50 41.88 -24.79 27.31
N LYS A 51 42.34 -23.75 26.61
CA LYS A 51 43.64 -23.70 25.93
C LYS A 51 44.60 -22.66 26.51
N THR A 52 44.14 -21.92 27.52
CA THR A 52 44.91 -20.84 28.14
C THR A 52 44.84 -20.95 29.66
N LYS A 53 45.80 -20.36 30.37
CA LYS A 53 45.80 -20.28 31.85
C LYS A 53 45.11 -19.00 32.36
N LEU A 54 44.35 -18.31 31.51
CA LEU A 54 43.67 -17.07 31.86
C LEU A 54 42.42 -17.35 32.69
N ILE A 55 42.10 -16.45 33.62
CA ILE A 55 40.88 -16.53 34.42
C ILE A 55 39.83 -15.62 33.79
N PHE A 56 38.62 -16.14 33.62
CA PHE A 56 37.52 -15.41 33.02
C PHE A 56 36.43 -15.13 34.04
N ASN A 57 35.79 -13.97 33.93
CA ASN A 57 34.64 -13.59 34.74
C ASN A 57 33.41 -13.44 33.85
N ASP A 58 32.42 -14.29 34.05
CA ASP A 58 31.17 -14.27 33.29
C ASP A 58 30.33 -13.04 33.64
N LEU A 59 30.00 -12.25 32.61
CA LEU A 59 29.14 -11.07 32.74
C LEU A 59 27.68 -11.37 32.39
N GLY A 60 27.39 -12.54 31.83
CA GLY A 60 26.08 -12.95 31.35
C GLY A 60 25.72 -12.35 29.99
N VAL A 61 24.47 -12.58 29.59
CA VAL A 61 23.91 -12.06 28.35
C VAL A 61 23.68 -10.56 28.44
N GLN A 62 24.34 -9.80 27.57
CA GLN A 62 24.20 -8.36 27.44
C GLN A 62 23.23 -8.02 26.32
N LYS A 63 22.16 -7.28 26.67
CA LYS A 63 21.27 -6.64 25.70
C LYS A 63 21.65 -5.17 25.56
N VAL A 64 22.23 -4.84 24.42
CA VAL A 64 22.55 -3.45 24.08
C VAL A 64 21.85 -3.14 22.76
N LYS A 65 20.96 -2.14 22.74
CA LYS A 65 20.16 -1.80 21.54
C LYS A 65 19.43 -3.05 20.97
N GLN A 66 19.67 -3.43 19.71
CA GLN A 66 19.06 -4.58 19.03
C GLN A 66 19.90 -5.88 19.05
N ASN A 67 21.07 -5.89 19.72
CA ASN A 67 21.96 -7.06 19.72
C ASN A 67 21.98 -7.69 21.12
N GLU A 68 21.93 -9.01 21.17
CA GLU A 68 22.01 -9.84 22.37
C GLU A 68 23.24 -10.75 22.24
N PHE A 69 24.20 -10.63 23.15
CA PHE A 69 25.42 -11.43 23.14
C PHE A 69 25.93 -11.68 24.55
N HIS A 70 26.51 -12.86 24.78
CA HIS A 70 27.06 -13.25 26.07
C HIS A 70 28.54 -12.82 26.15
N ALA A 71 28.91 -12.12 27.22
CA ALA A 71 30.22 -11.51 27.40
C ALA A 71 30.96 -12.05 28.63
N PHE A 72 32.29 -12.10 28.54
CA PHE A 72 33.20 -12.49 29.62
C PHE A 72 34.32 -11.46 29.73
N ASP A 73 34.68 -11.05 30.94
CA ASP A 73 35.92 -10.28 31.17
C ASP A 73 37.09 -11.26 31.29
N VAL A 74 38.24 -10.93 30.69
CA VAL A 74 39.52 -11.59 30.97
C VAL A 74 40.13 -10.92 32.20
N LEU A 75 40.34 -11.68 33.27
CA LEU A 75 40.91 -11.13 34.50
C LEU A 75 42.43 -11.02 34.38
N LEU A 76 42.90 -9.81 34.17
CA LEU A 76 44.29 -9.37 34.30
C LEU A 76 44.58 -8.88 35.72
N ASP A 77 45.85 -8.82 36.13
CA ASP A 77 46.28 -8.49 37.51
C ASP A 77 45.70 -7.17 38.07
N HIS A 78 45.34 -6.23 37.18
CA HIS A 78 44.78 -4.92 37.50
C HIS A 78 43.24 -4.83 37.32
N SER A 79 42.61 -5.86 36.78
CA SER A 79 41.16 -5.91 36.53
C SER A 79 40.41 -6.51 37.73
N LYS A 80 39.24 -5.96 38.07
CA LYS A 80 38.45 -6.43 39.22
C LYS A 80 37.27 -7.27 38.73
N LYS A 81 36.96 -8.39 39.41
CA LYS A 81 35.70 -9.12 39.17
C LYS A 81 34.50 -8.20 39.39
N ARG A 82 33.55 -8.19 38.45
CA ARG A 82 32.33 -7.37 38.52
C ARG A 82 31.11 -8.17 38.06
N LYS A 83 29.92 -7.74 38.49
CA LYS A 83 28.63 -8.17 37.94
C LYS A 83 27.90 -6.96 37.36
N LEU A 84 27.45 -7.07 36.11
CA LEU A 84 26.63 -6.03 35.48
C LEU A 84 25.14 -6.33 35.77
N LYS A 85 24.40 -5.34 36.27
CA LYS A 85 22.95 -5.50 36.53
C LYS A 85 22.18 -5.46 35.21
N SER A 86 21.59 -6.58 34.82
CA SER A 86 20.49 -6.62 33.83
C SER A 86 19.30 -5.84 34.41
N LYS A 87 18.84 -4.80 33.71
CA LYS A 87 17.70 -3.98 34.14
C LYS A 87 16.40 -4.77 33.99
N ASN A 88 15.95 -5.44 35.06
CA ASN A 88 14.54 -5.76 35.26
C ASN A 88 13.87 -4.65 36.11
N LYS A 89 12.67 -4.23 35.70
CA LYS A 89 11.85 -3.19 36.35
C LYS A 89 11.43 -3.63 37.76
N SER A 90 11.61 -2.78 38.77
CA SER A 90 10.60 -2.43 39.80
C SER A 90 11.16 -1.52 40.91
N SER A 91 10.31 -0.56 41.31
CA SER A 91 10.15 0.15 42.60
C SER A 91 11.32 0.93 43.23
N MET A 92 11.11 2.24 43.32
CA MET A 92 11.84 3.24 44.12
C MET A 92 11.42 3.19 45.61
N PRO A 93 12.18 3.76 46.57
CA PRO A 93 11.94 5.17 46.94
C PRO A 93 13.16 6.04 47.37
N ILE A 94 13.03 7.35 47.05
CA ILE A 94 13.24 8.60 47.83
C ILE A 94 14.52 8.80 48.68
N ILE A 95 15.36 9.78 48.29
CA ILE A 95 15.69 11.04 49.02
C ILE A 95 16.57 11.87 48.07
N GLY A 96 16.16 13.11 47.75
CA GLY A 96 16.96 14.03 46.93
C GLY A 96 16.17 15.20 46.31
N ALA A 97 15.17 15.72 47.03
CA ALA A 97 14.23 16.73 46.53
C ALA A 97 14.82 18.13 46.31
N THR A 98 16.10 18.36 46.58
CA THR A 98 16.72 19.70 46.49
C THR A 98 17.56 19.91 45.23
N ALA A 99 18.07 18.85 44.59
CA ALA A 99 18.79 18.96 43.30
C ALA A 99 17.86 19.08 42.09
N VAL A 100 16.60 18.62 42.22
CA VAL A 100 15.63 18.57 41.12
C VAL A 100 15.20 19.97 40.67
N LEU A 101 15.07 20.94 41.58
CA LEU A 101 14.62 22.29 41.20
C LEU A 101 15.70 23.10 40.46
N LEU A 102 16.98 22.93 40.83
CA LEU A 102 18.10 23.57 40.12
C LEU A 102 18.36 22.92 38.75
N ILE A 103 18.19 21.60 38.66
CA ILE A 103 18.24 20.89 37.38
C ILE A 103 17.05 21.31 36.52
N LEU A 104 15.82 21.40 37.04
CA LEU A 104 14.64 21.82 36.25
C LEU A 104 14.74 23.27 35.75
N GLY A 105 15.33 24.20 36.51
CA GLY A 105 15.56 25.57 36.06
C GLY A 105 16.58 25.67 34.92
N LEU A 106 17.69 24.93 35.01
CA LEU A 106 18.71 24.87 33.95
C LEU A 106 18.28 23.99 32.75
N PHE A 107 17.49 22.94 32.99
CA PHE A 107 16.87 22.13 31.93
C PHE A 107 15.78 22.92 31.22
N GLY A 108 15.04 23.81 31.89
CA GLY A 108 14.03 24.65 31.23
C GLY A 108 14.64 25.60 30.19
N ILE A 109 15.81 26.18 30.50
CA ILE A 109 16.53 27.09 29.59
C ILE A 109 17.27 26.31 28.49
N PHE A 110 17.81 25.12 28.79
CA PHE A 110 18.43 24.24 27.79
C PHE A 110 17.40 23.55 26.88
N TYR A 111 16.23 23.15 27.41
CA TYR A 111 15.16 22.52 26.64
C TYR A 111 14.47 23.52 25.69
N PHE A 112 14.36 24.80 26.07
CA PHE A 112 13.83 25.83 25.16
C PHE A 112 14.85 26.42 24.18
N SER A 113 16.16 26.31 24.43
CA SER A 113 17.20 26.76 23.49
C SER A 113 17.80 25.64 22.59
N THR A 114 17.46 24.37 22.87
CA THR A 114 17.91 23.19 22.09
C THR A 114 16.77 22.38 21.47
N ASP A 115 15.56 22.95 21.32
CA ASP A 115 14.44 22.34 20.58
C ASP A 115 14.36 22.86 19.13
N SER A 116 15.50 22.91 18.44
CA SER A 116 15.50 23.30 17.01
C SER A 116 16.41 22.47 16.10
N HIS A 117 17.16 21.47 16.58
CA HIS A 117 18.07 20.75 15.67
C HIS A 117 18.29 19.24 15.81
N GLU A 118 17.59 18.50 16.68
CA GLU A 118 17.73 17.02 16.75
C GLU A 118 16.42 16.24 16.62
N ASN A 119 15.67 16.50 15.53
CA ASN A 119 14.73 15.54 14.97
C ASN A 119 14.85 15.47 13.45
N LYS A 120 16.03 15.08 12.98
CA LYS A 120 16.23 14.58 11.61
C LYS A 120 17.21 13.42 11.63
N ILE A 121 16.69 12.25 11.21
CA ILE A 121 17.41 11.06 10.71
C ILE A 121 17.67 9.95 11.75
N LYS A 122 16.62 9.16 12.03
CA LYS A 122 16.56 7.70 11.71
C LYS A 122 15.12 7.16 11.78
N SER A 123 14.26 7.73 10.96
CA SER A 123 13.09 7.07 10.37
C SER A 123 13.24 7.23 8.87
N ASN A 124 13.91 6.29 8.21
CA ASN A 124 14.03 6.26 6.75
C ASN A 124 14.23 4.84 6.18
N ALA A 125 13.66 3.82 6.82
CA ALA A 125 13.04 2.76 6.04
C ALA A 125 11.57 3.14 5.94
N LYS A 126 11.22 3.91 4.90
CA LYS A 126 9.83 4.06 4.48
C LYS A 126 9.38 2.66 4.09
N VAL A 127 8.80 1.91 5.03
CA VAL A 127 7.96 0.77 4.65
C VAL A 127 6.85 1.39 3.82
N LEU A 128 6.81 1.08 2.53
CA LEU A 128 5.73 1.47 1.64
C LEU A 128 4.48 0.70 2.10
N THR A 129 3.77 1.20 3.10
CA THR A 129 2.41 0.74 3.38
C THR A 129 1.53 1.33 2.27
N SER A 130 1.23 0.50 1.28
CA SER A 130 0.35 0.86 0.17
C SER A 130 -1.02 0.23 0.40
N ASP A 131 -2.07 0.97 0.06
CA ASP A 131 -3.42 0.43 -0.07
C ASP A 131 -3.57 -0.36 -1.38
N LYS A 132 -2.58 -1.19 -1.74
CA LYS A 132 -2.63 -2.10 -2.89
C LYS A 132 -1.95 -3.40 -2.47
N PRO A 133 -2.51 -4.56 -2.81
CA PRO A 133 -1.78 -5.80 -2.67
C PRO A 133 -0.42 -5.71 -3.39
N SER A 134 0.63 -6.03 -2.66
CA SER A 134 2.00 -5.95 -3.15
C SER A 134 2.44 -7.30 -3.69
N VAL A 135 2.90 -7.33 -4.94
CA VAL A 135 3.38 -8.53 -5.61
C VAL A 135 4.85 -8.33 -5.95
N LEU A 136 5.73 -9.02 -5.23
CA LEU A 136 7.15 -9.07 -5.53
C LEU A 136 7.41 -10.12 -6.60
N VAL A 137 7.96 -9.71 -7.74
CA VAL A 137 8.46 -10.64 -8.77
C VAL A 137 9.93 -10.92 -8.50
N MET A 138 10.25 -12.15 -8.14
CA MET A 138 11.64 -12.60 -7.96
C MET A 138 12.28 -12.88 -9.33
N PRO A 139 13.59 -12.70 -9.49
CA PRO A 139 14.26 -13.08 -10.72
C PRO A 139 14.13 -14.60 -10.93
N PHE A 140 13.65 -14.98 -12.11
CA PHE A 140 13.48 -16.38 -12.47
C PHE A 140 14.83 -17.09 -12.50
N GLU A 141 14.93 -18.20 -11.79
CA GLU A 141 16.18 -18.93 -11.63
C GLU A 141 16.53 -19.70 -12.91
N ASN A 142 17.79 -19.61 -13.33
CA ASN A 142 18.30 -20.48 -14.38
C ASN A 142 18.72 -21.82 -13.79
N GLN A 143 17.95 -22.86 -14.10
CA GLN A 143 18.22 -24.25 -13.72
C GLN A 143 18.58 -25.11 -14.95
N THR A 144 18.94 -24.50 -16.08
CA THR A 144 19.35 -25.22 -17.29
C THR A 144 20.79 -25.75 -17.21
N GLY A 145 21.57 -25.36 -16.20
CA GLY A 145 23.00 -25.68 -16.09
C GLY A 145 23.90 -24.97 -17.10
N ASN A 146 23.36 -24.05 -17.92
CA ASN A 146 24.10 -23.27 -18.89
C ASN A 146 23.87 -21.77 -18.65
N LYS A 147 24.93 -21.04 -18.29
CA LYS A 147 24.89 -19.59 -18.03
C LYS A 147 24.46 -18.78 -19.24
N ASP A 148 24.67 -19.28 -20.45
CA ASP A 148 24.20 -18.61 -21.66
C ASP A 148 22.68 -18.45 -21.67
N ASN A 149 21.93 -19.21 -20.86
CA ASN A 149 20.47 -19.10 -20.75
C ASN A 149 19.98 -18.13 -19.66
N ASP A 150 20.87 -17.44 -18.93
CA ASP A 150 20.49 -16.48 -17.87
C ASP A 150 19.57 -15.36 -18.39
N PHE A 151 19.72 -14.99 -19.68
CA PHE A 151 18.88 -13.98 -20.31
C PHE A 151 17.40 -14.39 -20.39
N ILE A 152 17.09 -15.69 -20.39
CA ILE A 152 15.72 -16.19 -20.48
C ILE A 152 14.96 -15.85 -19.20
N GLY A 153 15.54 -16.17 -18.04
CA GLY A 153 14.98 -15.81 -16.74
C GLY A 153 14.85 -14.30 -16.57
N MET A 154 15.87 -13.53 -16.97
CA MET A 154 15.81 -12.06 -16.93
C MET A 154 14.72 -11.47 -17.84
N GLY A 155 14.54 -12.02 -19.05
CA GLY A 155 13.53 -11.59 -20.00
C GLY A 155 12.11 -11.87 -19.51
N ILE A 156 11.87 -13.08 -18.98
CA ILE A 156 10.60 -13.46 -18.36
C ILE A 156 10.28 -12.55 -17.17
N THR A 157 11.23 -12.37 -16.25
CA THR A 157 11.09 -11.50 -15.07
C THR A 157 10.71 -10.09 -15.49
N SER A 158 11.43 -9.52 -16.47
CA SER A 158 11.21 -8.14 -16.94
C SER A 158 9.86 -7.98 -17.65
N ASN A 159 9.45 -8.96 -18.47
CA ASN A 159 8.14 -8.94 -19.12
C ASN A 159 7.02 -9.02 -18.07
N ILE A 160 7.09 -9.93 -17.10
CA ILE A 160 6.09 -10.05 -16.04
C ILE A 160 6.00 -8.75 -15.24
N ILE A 161 7.13 -8.19 -14.79
CA ILE A 161 7.13 -6.91 -14.08
C ILE A 161 6.49 -5.83 -14.95
N SER A 162 6.85 -5.73 -16.22
CA SER A 162 6.27 -4.75 -17.14
C SER A 162 4.75 -4.94 -17.24
N THR A 163 4.29 -6.16 -17.51
CA THR A 163 2.87 -6.52 -17.65
C THR A 163 2.08 -6.21 -16.38
N LEU A 164 2.61 -6.57 -15.20
CA LEU A 164 1.96 -6.34 -13.92
C LEU A 164 2.02 -4.88 -13.47
N THR A 165 3.08 -4.14 -13.79
CA THR A 165 3.24 -2.71 -13.45
C THR A 165 2.17 -1.85 -14.11
N HIS A 166 1.67 -2.29 -15.28
CA HIS A 166 0.52 -1.64 -15.92
C HIS A 166 -0.79 -1.86 -15.15
N ASN A 167 -0.86 -2.73 -14.15
CA ASN A 167 -2.03 -2.86 -13.29
C ASN A 167 -1.90 -1.92 -12.08
N ASP A 168 -2.67 -0.84 -12.11
CA ASP A 168 -2.69 0.17 -11.07
C ASP A 168 -3.32 -0.30 -9.75
N GLN A 169 -3.87 -1.52 -9.66
CA GLN A 169 -4.37 -2.09 -8.41
C GLN A 169 -3.33 -2.93 -7.66
N LEU A 170 -2.16 -3.14 -8.26
CA LEU A 170 -1.04 -3.84 -7.62
C LEU A 170 0.07 -2.86 -7.27
N LEU A 171 0.75 -3.11 -6.16
CA LEU A 171 2.06 -2.53 -5.91
C LEU A 171 3.11 -3.52 -6.41
N ILE A 172 3.78 -3.19 -7.51
CA ILE A 172 4.89 -3.99 -8.04
C ILE A 172 6.20 -3.27 -7.65
N PRO A 173 6.99 -3.81 -6.71
CA PRO A 173 8.33 -3.29 -6.44
C PRO A 173 9.21 -3.37 -7.70
N SER A 174 10.21 -2.51 -7.77
CA SER A 174 11.17 -2.56 -8.88
C SER A 174 11.85 -3.93 -8.97
N GLY A 175 12.21 -4.37 -10.18
CA GLY A 175 12.97 -5.61 -10.36
C GLY A 175 14.30 -5.65 -9.58
N ASN A 176 14.89 -4.48 -9.33
CA ASN A 176 16.09 -4.35 -8.48
C ASN A 176 15.83 -4.77 -7.02
N THR A 177 14.60 -4.59 -6.53
CA THR A 177 14.18 -5.04 -5.20
C THR A 177 14.18 -6.56 -5.13
N GLY A 178 13.57 -7.23 -6.11
CA GLY A 178 13.59 -8.69 -6.20
C GLY A 178 15.01 -9.25 -6.34
N LYS A 179 15.84 -8.63 -7.18
CA LYS A 179 17.26 -8.99 -7.33
C LYS A 179 18.05 -8.87 -6.03
N PHE A 180 17.92 -7.74 -5.32
CA PHE A 180 18.57 -7.56 -4.02
C PHE A 180 18.11 -8.58 -2.99
N ILE A 181 16.80 -8.87 -2.94
CA ILE A 181 16.23 -9.87 -2.03
C ILE A 181 16.79 -11.27 -2.32
N GLN A 182 16.88 -11.65 -3.59
CA GLN A 182 17.47 -12.93 -4.01
C GLN A 182 18.97 -13.01 -3.69
N GLU A 183 19.74 -11.97 -4.00
CA GLU A 183 21.19 -11.91 -3.71
C GLU A 183 21.50 -11.96 -2.20
N LYS A 184 20.57 -11.50 -1.37
CA LYS A 184 20.67 -11.54 0.08
C LYS A 184 20.05 -12.78 0.71
N ASN A 185 19.43 -13.66 -0.08
CA ASN A 185 18.71 -14.84 0.39
C ASN A 185 17.77 -14.53 1.58
N LEU A 186 17.03 -13.42 1.51
CA LEU A 186 16.14 -13.03 2.60
C LEU A 186 15.00 -14.04 2.74
N MET A 187 14.61 -14.33 3.98
CA MET A 187 13.47 -15.19 4.25
C MET A 187 12.15 -14.46 4.00
N ASP A 188 11.09 -15.22 3.70
CA ASP A 188 9.76 -14.66 3.40
C ASP A 188 9.21 -13.77 4.52
N GLU A 189 9.47 -14.13 5.78
CA GLU A 189 9.08 -13.31 6.94
C GLU A 189 9.81 -11.96 6.95
N GLU A 190 11.08 -11.92 6.59
CA GLU A 190 11.84 -10.67 6.48
C GLU A 190 11.33 -9.83 5.30
N ILE A 191 11.02 -10.47 4.18
CA ILE A 191 10.46 -9.81 3.00
C ILE A 191 9.13 -9.15 3.35
N LYS A 192 8.25 -9.87 4.04
CA LYS A 192 6.96 -9.38 4.54
C LYS A 192 7.12 -8.21 5.50
N VAL A 193 7.92 -8.36 6.56
CA VAL A 193 8.07 -7.33 7.60
C VAL A 193 8.78 -6.07 7.09
N LYS A 194 9.85 -6.24 6.31
CA LYS A 194 10.71 -5.12 5.88
C LYS A 194 10.16 -4.38 4.66
N TYR A 195 9.53 -5.10 3.74
CA TYR A 195 9.07 -4.54 2.47
C TYR A 195 7.55 -4.49 2.34
N GLY A 196 6.79 -5.04 3.29
CA GLY A 196 5.32 -5.05 3.24
C GLY A 196 4.78 -5.85 2.06
N ILE A 197 5.50 -6.88 1.62
CA ILE A 197 5.11 -7.73 0.49
C ILE A 197 4.06 -8.74 0.93
N GLN A 198 2.94 -8.79 0.22
CA GLN A 198 1.86 -9.72 0.47
C GLN A 198 2.01 -10.99 -0.38
N TYR A 199 2.32 -10.84 -1.66
CA TYR A 199 2.51 -11.95 -2.59
C TYR A 199 3.92 -11.97 -3.15
N ILE A 200 4.48 -13.16 -3.27
CA ILE A 200 5.75 -13.38 -3.96
C ILE A 200 5.52 -14.29 -5.16
N LEU A 201 6.05 -13.89 -6.31
CA LEU A 201 6.05 -14.67 -7.53
C LEU A 201 7.48 -15.17 -7.76
N ARG A 202 7.66 -16.49 -7.77
CA ARG A 202 8.92 -17.18 -8.02
C ARG A 202 8.78 -18.03 -9.29
N GLY A 203 9.91 -18.33 -9.92
CA GLY A 203 9.93 -19.26 -11.02
C GLY A 203 11.33 -19.68 -11.39
N ASP A 204 11.40 -20.74 -12.17
CA ASP A 204 12.65 -21.32 -12.66
C ASP A 204 12.50 -21.71 -14.14
N VAL A 205 13.65 -21.75 -14.82
CA VAL A 205 13.79 -22.17 -16.21
C VAL A 205 14.69 -23.40 -16.25
N GLN A 206 14.16 -24.51 -16.73
CA GLN A 206 14.86 -25.78 -16.89
C GLN A 206 14.94 -26.16 -18.38
N GLY A 207 15.81 -27.12 -18.73
CA GLY A 207 15.91 -27.69 -20.08
C GLY A 207 17.17 -27.28 -20.86
N GLY A 208 17.17 -27.50 -22.18
CA GLY A 208 18.31 -27.26 -23.09
C GLY A 208 18.02 -27.67 -24.54
N GLN A 209 18.89 -27.26 -25.47
CA GLN A 209 18.80 -27.58 -26.91
C GLN A 209 17.44 -27.19 -27.56
N GLY A 210 16.90 -26.03 -27.18
CA GLY A 210 15.64 -25.51 -27.72
C GLY A 210 14.37 -26.08 -27.08
N LYS A 211 14.50 -27.01 -26.12
CA LYS A 211 13.41 -27.49 -25.27
C LYS A 211 13.59 -26.98 -23.86
N PHE A 212 12.61 -26.26 -23.35
CA PHE A 212 12.69 -25.67 -22.04
C PHE A 212 11.36 -25.76 -21.32
N ARG A 213 11.44 -25.69 -20.00
CA ARG A 213 10.31 -25.73 -19.08
C ARG A 213 10.43 -24.54 -18.14
N VAL A 214 9.36 -23.77 -18.02
CA VAL A 214 9.26 -22.67 -17.05
C VAL A 214 8.25 -23.07 -15.98
N THR A 215 8.70 -23.15 -14.74
CA THR A 215 7.84 -23.33 -13.57
C THR A 215 7.57 -21.97 -12.95
N VAL A 216 6.32 -21.67 -12.62
CA VAL A 216 5.95 -20.42 -11.95
C VAL A 216 5.09 -20.72 -10.74
N GLN A 217 5.39 -20.06 -9.63
CA GLN A 217 4.68 -20.18 -8.37
C GLN A 217 4.35 -18.81 -7.80
N LEU A 218 3.11 -18.65 -7.37
CA LEU A 218 2.63 -17.49 -6.63
C LEU A 218 2.30 -17.93 -5.19
N SER A 219 2.93 -17.29 -4.21
CA SER A 219 2.73 -17.59 -2.78
C SER A 219 2.23 -16.35 -2.03
N ASP A 220 1.34 -16.57 -1.07
CA ASP A 220 0.82 -15.54 -0.16
C ASP A 220 1.60 -15.57 1.14
N LEU A 221 2.38 -14.52 1.42
CA LEU A 221 3.22 -14.41 2.61
C LEU A 221 2.41 -14.13 3.88
N SER A 222 1.13 -13.76 3.76
CA SER A 222 0.27 -13.56 4.94
C SER A 222 -0.06 -14.88 5.63
N ILE A 223 -0.33 -15.92 4.84
CA ILE A 223 -0.68 -17.28 5.27
C ILE A 223 0.44 -18.32 5.04
N ASN A 224 1.52 -17.92 4.37
CA ASN A 224 2.67 -18.75 4.04
C ASN A 224 2.32 -19.99 3.19
N GLU A 225 1.45 -19.80 2.19
CA GLU A 225 0.99 -20.88 1.30
C GLU A 225 1.21 -20.55 -0.18
N THR A 226 1.52 -21.57 -0.98
CA THR A 226 1.51 -21.46 -2.44
C THR A 226 0.08 -21.47 -2.94
N VAL A 227 -0.35 -20.34 -3.51
CA VAL A 227 -1.73 -20.13 -3.93
C VAL A 227 -1.99 -20.51 -5.38
N TRP A 228 -0.93 -20.63 -6.19
CA TRP A 228 -0.97 -21.11 -7.57
C TRP A 228 0.42 -21.54 -8.04
N SER A 229 0.45 -22.55 -8.90
CA SER A 229 1.63 -23.01 -9.60
C SER A 229 1.23 -23.46 -11.00
N GLU A 230 2.05 -23.17 -12.01
CA GLU A 230 1.84 -23.63 -13.38
C GLU A 230 3.19 -23.91 -14.06
N ILE A 231 3.16 -24.83 -15.03
CA ILE A 231 4.33 -25.26 -15.80
C ILE A 231 4.07 -24.98 -17.28
N TYR A 232 5.06 -24.40 -17.94
CA TYR A 232 5.03 -24.02 -19.35
C TYR A 232 6.17 -24.70 -20.11
N ASP A 233 5.84 -25.61 -21.02
CA ASP A 233 6.80 -26.31 -21.88
C ASP A 233 6.91 -25.64 -23.26
N PHE A 234 8.13 -25.49 -23.78
CA PHE A 234 8.38 -24.93 -25.11
C PHE A 234 9.45 -25.70 -25.88
N ASN A 235 9.25 -25.81 -27.19
CA ASN A 235 10.01 -26.71 -28.07
C ASN A 235 10.85 -25.98 -29.14
N LYS A 236 10.74 -24.64 -29.25
CA LYS A 236 11.51 -23.81 -30.19
C LYS A 236 11.89 -22.46 -29.58
N ASN A 237 13.04 -21.92 -30.00
CA ASN A 237 13.53 -20.60 -29.56
C ASN A 237 12.61 -19.42 -29.95
N LYS A 238 11.75 -19.54 -30.97
CA LYS A 238 10.77 -18.50 -31.32
C LYS A 238 9.59 -18.44 -30.34
N ASP A 239 9.31 -19.54 -29.63
CA ASP A 239 8.18 -19.66 -28.71
C ASP A 239 8.41 -18.87 -27.41
N ILE A 240 9.67 -18.49 -27.11
CA ILE A 240 10.02 -17.81 -25.85
C ILE A 240 9.39 -16.42 -25.74
N PHE A 241 9.28 -15.66 -26.83
CA PHE A 241 8.70 -14.31 -26.79
C PHE A 241 7.17 -14.36 -26.75
N GLU A 242 6.54 -15.33 -27.44
CA GLU A 242 5.10 -15.55 -27.38
C GLU A 242 4.66 -16.05 -26.00
N ILE A 243 5.50 -16.84 -25.31
CA ILE A 243 5.17 -17.38 -24.00
C ILE A 243 5.38 -16.37 -22.87
N GLN A 244 6.31 -15.42 -23.01
CA GLN A 244 6.46 -14.31 -22.06
C GLN A 244 5.15 -13.53 -21.90
N ASP A 245 4.48 -13.22 -23.02
CA ASP A 245 3.19 -12.53 -23.01
C ASP A 245 2.08 -13.41 -22.44
N LYS A 246 2.01 -14.70 -22.82
CA LYS A 246 1.03 -15.65 -22.24
C LYS A 246 1.21 -15.80 -20.73
N LEU A 247 2.44 -15.91 -20.26
CA LEU A 247 2.78 -16.12 -18.86
C LEU A 247 2.40 -14.90 -18.01
N GLY A 248 2.75 -13.69 -18.46
CA GLY A 248 2.34 -12.46 -17.79
C GLY A 248 0.82 -12.34 -17.65
N LEU A 249 0.07 -12.71 -18.69
CA LEU A 249 -1.39 -12.69 -18.68
C LEU A 249 -2.00 -13.78 -17.79
N SER A 250 -1.45 -14.99 -17.77
CA SER A 250 -1.88 -16.06 -16.86
C SER A 250 -1.65 -15.70 -15.40
N ILE A 251 -0.48 -15.14 -15.07
CA ILE A 251 -0.16 -14.65 -13.73
C ILE A 251 -1.13 -13.55 -13.33
N LEU A 252 -1.35 -12.56 -14.21
CA LEU A 252 -2.28 -11.47 -13.95
C LEU A 252 -3.70 -11.99 -13.71
N LYS A 253 -4.18 -12.93 -14.54
CA LYS A 253 -5.47 -13.59 -14.38
C LYS A 253 -5.57 -14.30 -13.02
N GLN A 254 -4.52 -15.01 -12.61
CA GLN A 254 -4.52 -15.71 -11.33
C GLN A 254 -4.48 -14.76 -10.14
N LEU A 255 -3.65 -13.72 -10.22
CA LEU A 255 -3.60 -12.64 -9.24
C LEU A 255 -5.00 -12.05 -9.05
N GLN A 256 -5.69 -11.70 -10.13
CA GLN A 256 -7.08 -11.23 -10.09
C GLN A 256 -8.05 -12.26 -9.46
N ILE A 257 -7.87 -13.56 -9.73
CA ILE A 257 -8.67 -14.63 -9.10
C ILE A 257 -8.42 -14.70 -7.59
N LYS A 258 -7.20 -14.52 -7.11
CA LYS A 258 -6.89 -14.55 -5.67
C LYS A 258 -7.35 -13.27 -4.96
N PHE A 259 -7.30 -12.12 -5.64
CA PHE A 259 -7.92 -10.89 -5.16
C PHE A 259 -9.46 -10.88 -5.23
N LYS A 260 -10.11 -12.01 -5.54
CA LYS A 260 -11.58 -12.14 -5.53
C LYS A 260 -12.21 -11.75 -4.19
N SER A 261 -11.52 -11.97 -3.07
CA SER A 261 -11.97 -11.51 -1.75
C SER A 261 -11.75 -10.01 -1.51
N GLY A 262 -11.28 -9.24 -2.50
CA GLY A 262 -10.89 -7.83 -2.33
C GLY A 262 -11.37 -6.85 -3.42
N GLY A 263 -12.27 -7.26 -4.33
CA GLY A 263 -12.85 -6.34 -5.33
C GLY A 263 -12.44 -6.56 -6.78
N PHE A 264 -11.90 -7.73 -7.12
CA PHE A 264 -11.62 -8.14 -8.51
C PHE A 264 -12.55 -9.24 -9.03
N ALA A 265 -13.84 -9.27 -8.66
CA ALA A 265 -14.75 -10.01 -9.54
C ALA A 265 -15.05 -9.12 -10.73
N TYR A 266 -14.63 -9.55 -11.90
CA TYR A 266 -15.61 -9.92 -12.92
C TYR A 266 -15.03 -10.95 -13.88
N ASN A 267 -15.94 -11.81 -14.32
CA ASN A 267 -15.84 -12.69 -15.49
C ASN A 267 -14.86 -12.17 -16.56
N ILE A 268 -13.87 -13.00 -16.88
CA ILE A 268 -12.87 -12.81 -17.93
C ILE A 268 -13.50 -12.08 -19.13
N ILE A 269 -13.03 -10.85 -19.43
CA ILE A 269 -13.62 -10.02 -20.49
C ILE A 269 -13.54 -10.71 -21.86
N SER A 270 -12.49 -11.50 -22.08
CA SER A 270 -12.24 -12.30 -23.26
C SER A 270 -11.18 -13.37 -22.97
N ARG A 271 -11.32 -14.53 -23.62
CA ARG A 271 -10.28 -15.58 -23.62
C ARG A 271 -9.18 -15.32 -24.66
N ASN A 272 -9.37 -14.35 -25.55
CA ASN A 272 -8.36 -13.92 -26.51
C ASN A 272 -7.28 -13.10 -25.75
N PRO A 273 -6.00 -13.54 -25.75
CA PRO A 273 -4.93 -12.87 -25.02
C PRO A 273 -4.74 -11.40 -25.41
N GLU A 274 -4.86 -11.07 -26.69
CA GLU A 274 -4.69 -9.70 -27.20
C GLU A 274 -5.83 -8.78 -26.75
N VAL A 275 -7.07 -9.28 -26.81
CA VAL A 275 -8.26 -8.55 -26.31
C VAL A 275 -8.14 -8.32 -24.80
N TYR A 276 -7.74 -9.35 -24.07
CA TYR A 276 -7.56 -9.29 -22.63
C TYR A 276 -6.46 -8.29 -22.24
N LYS A 277 -5.29 -8.35 -22.88
CA LYS A 277 -4.17 -7.40 -22.69
C LYS A 277 -4.60 -5.97 -22.94
N LYS A 278 -5.27 -5.70 -24.07
CA LYS A 278 -5.82 -4.38 -24.38
C LYS A 278 -6.81 -3.89 -23.33
N HIS A 279 -7.71 -4.75 -22.86
CA HIS A 279 -8.67 -4.39 -21.82
C HIS A 279 -7.99 -3.98 -20.51
N ILE A 280 -6.99 -4.73 -20.04
CA ILE A 280 -6.25 -4.40 -18.82
C ILE A 280 -5.54 -3.05 -18.96
N TYR A 281 -4.88 -2.81 -20.10
CA TYR A 281 -4.14 -1.57 -20.32
C TYR A 281 -5.08 -0.37 -20.42
N ALA A 282 -6.25 -0.57 -21.03
CA ALA A 282 -7.30 0.43 -21.10
C ALA A 282 -7.90 0.73 -19.73
N ASP A 283 -8.22 -0.30 -18.94
CA ASP A 283 -8.78 -0.15 -17.59
C ASP A 283 -7.82 0.60 -16.66
N SER A 284 -6.53 0.25 -16.68
CA SER A 284 -5.49 1.00 -15.96
C SER A 284 -5.42 2.46 -16.38
N ALA A 285 -5.38 2.73 -17.70
CA ALA A 285 -5.38 4.10 -18.22
C ALA A 285 -6.64 4.87 -17.78
N PHE A 286 -7.81 4.22 -17.79
CA PHE A 286 -9.09 4.81 -17.38
C PHE A 286 -9.12 5.19 -15.89
N LYS A 287 -8.50 4.38 -15.03
CA LYS A 287 -8.43 4.62 -13.59
C LYS A 287 -7.53 5.77 -13.19
N THR A 288 -6.56 6.17 -14.04
CA THR A 288 -5.75 7.39 -13.80
C THR A 288 -6.61 8.66 -13.70
N LYS A 289 -7.83 8.64 -14.24
CA LYS A 289 -8.78 9.76 -14.25
C LYS A 289 -8.26 11.03 -14.93
N THR A 290 -7.29 10.91 -15.84
CA THR A 290 -6.81 12.03 -16.65
C THR A 290 -7.47 12.04 -18.03
N ILE A 291 -7.39 13.17 -18.72
CA ILE A 291 -7.83 13.30 -20.12
C ILE A 291 -7.05 12.32 -21.00
N GLU A 292 -5.73 12.28 -20.84
CA GLU A 292 -4.85 11.37 -21.57
C GLU A 292 -5.20 9.90 -21.32
N GLY A 293 -5.38 9.52 -20.05
CA GLY A 293 -5.75 8.16 -19.66
C GLY A 293 -7.11 7.74 -20.23
N THR A 294 -8.09 8.66 -20.22
CA THR A 294 -9.42 8.43 -20.82
C THR A 294 -9.31 8.22 -22.33
N ASN A 295 -8.55 9.04 -23.04
CA ASN A 295 -8.35 8.91 -24.49
C ASN A 295 -7.62 7.60 -24.85
N LYS A 296 -6.58 7.23 -24.07
CA LYS A 296 -5.85 5.98 -24.24
C LYS A 296 -6.75 4.77 -24.00
N ALA A 297 -7.57 4.79 -22.95
CA ALA A 297 -8.53 3.74 -22.66
C ALA A 297 -9.55 3.56 -23.78
N GLU A 298 -10.12 4.67 -24.28
CA GLU A 298 -11.06 4.64 -25.40
C GLU A 298 -10.44 4.00 -26.65
N LYS A 299 -9.22 4.40 -27.01
CA LYS A 299 -8.51 3.83 -28.17
C LYS A 299 -8.33 2.31 -28.02
N LEU A 300 -7.82 1.86 -26.88
CA LEU A 300 -7.52 0.45 -26.63
C LEU A 300 -8.78 -0.42 -26.58
N TRP A 301 -9.86 0.03 -25.94
CA TRP A 301 -11.13 -0.72 -25.94
C TRP A 301 -11.79 -0.74 -27.32
N ARG A 302 -11.68 0.32 -28.13
CA ARG A 302 -12.14 0.29 -29.53
C ARG A 302 -11.35 -0.70 -30.39
N GLU A 303 -10.03 -0.80 -30.19
CA GLU A 303 -9.22 -1.83 -30.84
C GLU A 303 -9.61 -3.24 -30.38
N ALA A 304 -9.88 -3.43 -29.08
CA ALA A 304 -10.34 -4.70 -28.53
C ALA A 304 -11.70 -5.13 -29.14
N ILE A 305 -12.64 -4.20 -29.32
CA ILE A 305 -13.94 -4.47 -29.97
C ILE A 305 -13.76 -4.89 -31.43
N LYS A 306 -12.79 -4.32 -32.17
CA LYS A 306 -12.51 -4.75 -33.55
C LYS A 306 -12.02 -6.20 -33.64
N LEU A 307 -11.28 -6.65 -32.62
CA LEU A 307 -10.77 -8.03 -32.54
C LEU A 307 -11.85 -9.03 -32.11
N GLU A 308 -12.88 -8.58 -31.40
CA GLU A 308 -13.99 -9.42 -30.95
C GLU A 308 -15.33 -8.66 -31.01
N PRO A 309 -15.90 -8.47 -32.23
CA PRO A 309 -17.11 -7.66 -32.42
C PRO A 309 -18.35 -8.20 -31.69
N GLU A 310 -18.41 -9.52 -31.51
CA GLU A 310 -19.51 -10.22 -30.82
C GLU A 310 -19.39 -10.15 -29.29
N ASN A 311 -18.32 -9.56 -28.75
CA ASN A 311 -18.13 -9.46 -27.31
C ASN A 311 -19.19 -8.53 -26.69
N THR A 312 -20.07 -9.09 -25.88
CA THR A 312 -21.17 -8.33 -25.25
C THR A 312 -20.73 -7.45 -24.08
N ARG A 313 -19.50 -7.59 -23.59
CA ARG A 313 -19.00 -6.90 -22.39
C ARG A 313 -18.18 -5.64 -22.71
N LEU A 314 -17.37 -5.67 -23.77
CA LEU A 314 -16.54 -4.54 -24.17
C LEU A 314 -17.34 -3.25 -24.49
N PRO A 315 -18.53 -3.30 -25.11
CA PRO A 315 -19.33 -2.10 -25.35
C PRO A 315 -19.65 -1.29 -24.09
N PHE A 316 -19.87 -1.96 -22.94
CA PHE A 316 -20.09 -1.27 -21.66
C PHE A 316 -18.92 -0.35 -21.28
N MET A 317 -17.69 -0.74 -21.61
CA MET A 317 -16.49 0.06 -21.32
C MET A 317 -16.50 1.38 -22.10
N ILE A 318 -17.06 1.40 -23.30
CA ILE A 318 -17.29 2.64 -24.05
C ILE A 318 -18.33 3.52 -23.35
N GLY A 319 -19.39 2.95 -22.80
CA GLY A 319 -20.34 3.69 -21.95
C GLY A 319 -19.64 4.40 -20.77
N LEU A 320 -18.71 3.72 -20.10
CA LEU A 320 -17.89 4.32 -19.03
C LEU A 320 -17.01 5.48 -19.53
N ILE A 321 -16.49 5.42 -20.76
CA ILE A 321 -15.75 6.53 -21.38
C ILE A 321 -16.64 7.77 -21.54
N HIS A 322 -17.86 7.61 -22.04
CA HIS A 322 -18.78 8.74 -22.24
C HIS A 322 -19.17 9.37 -20.89
N TRP A 323 -19.49 8.56 -19.89
CA TRP A 323 -19.71 9.04 -18.53
C TRP A 323 -18.45 9.77 -17.97
N ARG A 324 -17.26 9.26 -18.28
CA ARG A 324 -16.00 9.88 -17.85
C ARG A 324 -15.76 11.24 -18.50
N LYS A 325 -16.08 11.41 -19.78
CA LYS A 325 -15.95 12.71 -20.48
C LYS A 325 -16.76 13.79 -19.79
N VAL A 326 -17.98 13.46 -19.35
CA VAL A 326 -18.85 14.40 -18.63
C VAL A 326 -18.31 14.70 -17.24
N THR A 327 -17.90 13.68 -16.47
CA THR A 327 -17.40 13.87 -15.10
C THR A 327 -16.04 14.58 -15.04
N LEU A 328 -15.21 14.47 -16.08
CA LEU A 328 -13.99 15.27 -16.23
C LEU A 328 -14.24 16.69 -16.78
N GLY A 329 -15.47 17.01 -17.20
CA GLY A 329 -15.80 18.31 -17.77
C GLY A 329 -15.19 18.57 -19.15
N ILE A 330 -14.88 17.51 -19.91
CA ILE A 330 -14.31 17.60 -21.27
C ILE A 330 -15.33 17.29 -22.38
N SER A 331 -16.53 16.89 -22.00
CA SER A 331 -17.64 16.65 -22.93
C SER A 331 -18.10 17.95 -23.59
N LYS A 332 -18.26 17.94 -24.92
CA LYS A 332 -18.84 19.06 -25.68
C LYS A 332 -20.37 19.09 -25.59
N ASP A 333 -20.99 17.92 -25.43
CA ASP A 333 -22.43 17.76 -25.21
C ASP A 333 -22.65 16.72 -24.12
N SER A 334 -22.79 17.20 -22.88
CA SER A 334 -22.92 16.34 -21.71
C SER A 334 -24.22 15.54 -21.70
N LYS A 335 -25.28 16.04 -22.35
CA LYS A 335 -26.56 15.31 -22.43
C LYS A 335 -26.44 14.14 -23.41
N ALA A 336 -25.83 14.37 -24.58
CA ALA A 336 -25.59 13.31 -25.55
C ALA A 336 -24.65 12.23 -24.99
N ASP A 337 -23.53 12.61 -24.37
CA ASP A 337 -22.60 11.65 -23.77
C ASP A 337 -23.26 10.84 -22.63
N MET A 338 -24.05 11.48 -21.75
CA MET A 338 -24.79 10.76 -20.70
C MET A 338 -25.83 9.80 -21.29
N LYS A 339 -26.51 10.18 -22.37
CA LYS A 339 -27.45 9.29 -23.06
C LYS A 339 -26.73 8.07 -23.63
N ILE A 340 -25.60 8.27 -24.32
CA ILE A 340 -24.79 7.17 -24.86
C ILE A 340 -24.34 6.22 -23.74
N ALA A 341 -23.83 6.77 -22.63
CA ALA A 341 -23.43 5.98 -21.48
C ALA A 341 -24.60 5.17 -20.89
N TYR A 342 -25.78 5.78 -20.79
CA TYR A 342 -27.00 5.12 -20.30
C TYR A 342 -27.44 3.99 -21.23
N ASP A 343 -27.49 4.24 -22.54
CA ASP A 343 -27.90 3.25 -23.54
C ASP A 343 -26.99 2.01 -23.51
N TYR A 344 -25.67 2.20 -23.39
CA TYR A 344 -24.73 1.09 -23.20
C TYR A 344 -24.97 0.33 -21.89
N ALA A 345 -25.24 1.02 -20.78
CA ALA A 345 -25.54 0.39 -19.51
C ALA A 345 -26.82 -0.47 -19.61
N ILE A 346 -27.92 0.09 -20.13
CA ILE A 346 -29.20 -0.61 -20.27
C ILE A 346 -29.10 -1.80 -21.24
N ASN A 347 -28.45 -1.63 -22.39
CA ASN A 347 -28.24 -2.74 -23.33
C ASN A 347 -27.45 -3.90 -22.68
N THR A 348 -26.45 -3.56 -21.85
CA THR A 348 -25.65 -4.56 -21.14
C THR A 348 -26.48 -5.27 -20.06
N ILE A 349 -27.33 -4.55 -19.33
CA ILE A 349 -28.27 -5.13 -18.36
C ILE A 349 -29.23 -6.12 -19.05
N GLN A 350 -29.78 -5.76 -20.21
CA GLN A 350 -30.68 -6.64 -20.97
C GLN A 350 -30.00 -7.96 -21.39
N LYS A 351 -28.70 -7.91 -21.71
CA LYS A 351 -27.93 -9.11 -22.10
C LYS A 351 -27.41 -9.91 -20.91
N ASN A 352 -27.14 -9.24 -19.78
CA ASN A 352 -26.64 -9.87 -18.57
C ASN A 352 -27.11 -9.10 -17.33
N GLU A 353 -28.28 -9.48 -16.84
CA GLU A 353 -28.92 -8.83 -15.69
C GLU A 353 -28.11 -8.99 -14.40
N SER A 354 -27.32 -10.07 -14.30
CA SER A 354 -26.52 -10.39 -13.11
C SER A 354 -25.27 -9.52 -12.94
N TRP A 355 -24.95 -8.67 -13.92
CA TRP A 355 -23.79 -7.79 -13.86
C TRP A 355 -24.13 -6.50 -13.11
N SER A 356 -23.60 -6.34 -11.90
CA SER A 356 -23.74 -5.17 -11.02
C SER A 356 -23.33 -3.84 -11.66
N SER A 357 -22.16 -3.75 -12.30
CA SER A 357 -21.58 -2.46 -12.72
C SER A 357 -22.46 -1.67 -13.71
N PRO A 358 -23.10 -2.29 -14.71
CA PRO A 358 -24.11 -1.64 -15.54
C PRO A 358 -25.29 -1.06 -14.75
N HIS A 359 -25.83 -1.77 -13.75
CA HIS A 359 -26.89 -1.23 -12.89
C HIS A 359 -26.41 -0.02 -12.10
N THR A 360 -25.18 -0.05 -11.59
CA THR A 360 -24.58 1.09 -10.88
C THR A 360 -24.44 2.30 -11.80
N LEU A 361 -23.91 2.11 -13.01
CA LEU A 361 -23.77 3.21 -13.97
C LEU A 361 -25.12 3.82 -14.34
N ALA A 362 -26.12 2.98 -14.62
CA ALA A 362 -27.48 3.45 -14.91
C ALA A 362 -28.07 4.27 -13.74
N GLY A 363 -27.94 3.77 -12.50
CA GLY A 363 -28.38 4.49 -11.31
C GLY A 363 -27.66 5.83 -11.11
N LEU A 364 -26.34 5.89 -11.31
CA LEU A 364 -25.58 7.14 -11.22
C LEU A 364 -26.00 8.16 -12.28
N ILE A 365 -26.28 7.72 -13.51
CA ILE A 365 -26.76 8.61 -14.59
C ILE A 365 -28.19 9.09 -14.31
N GLU A 366 -29.05 8.24 -13.76
CA GLU A 366 -30.41 8.61 -13.36
C GLU A 366 -30.40 9.65 -12.24
N LEU A 367 -29.57 9.46 -11.21
CA LEU A 367 -29.32 10.47 -10.17
C LEU A 367 -28.85 11.79 -10.77
N PHE A 368 -27.86 11.75 -11.66
CA PHE A 368 -27.35 12.93 -12.34
C PHE A 368 -28.42 13.64 -13.18
N SER A 369 -29.36 12.89 -13.75
CA SER A 369 -30.46 13.40 -14.57
C SER A 369 -31.68 13.82 -13.76
N GLY A 370 -31.60 13.82 -12.42
CA GLY A 370 -32.69 14.17 -11.51
C GLY A 370 -33.78 13.09 -11.37
N LYS A 371 -33.60 11.91 -11.97
CA LYS A 371 -34.53 10.77 -11.88
C LYS A 371 -34.29 9.97 -10.61
N HIS A 372 -34.35 10.64 -9.46
CA HIS A 372 -33.96 10.07 -8.18
C HIS A 372 -34.76 8.82 -7.81
N ASP A 373 -36.08 8.83 -8.00
CA ASP A 373 -36.93 7.70 -7.61
C ASP A 373 -36.61 6.43 -8.43
N VAL A 374 -36.31 6.58 -9.72
CA VAL A 374 -35.87 5.47 -10.60
C VAL A 374 -34.50 4.93 -10.16
N ALA A 375 -33.57 5.83 -9.82
CA ALA A 375 -32.25 5.39 -9.35
C ALA A 375 -32.35 4.65 -8.01
N CYS A 376 -33.14 5.16 -7.08
CA CYS A 376 -33.28 4.57 -5.74
C CYS A 376 -34.08 3.26 -5.79
N SER A 377 -34.98 3.06 -6.75
CA SER A 377 -35.64 1.76 -6.94
C SER A 377 -34.67 0.65 -7.39
N ARG A 378 -33.45 0.97 -7.84
CA ARG A 378 -32.41 -0.02 -8.16
C ARG A 378 -31.69 -0.59 -6.94
N ILE A 379 -31.82 0.04 -5.76
CA ILE A 379 -31.06 -0.33 -4.56
C ILE A 379 -31.19 -1.82 -4.19
N PRO A 380 -32.40 -2.42 -4.14
CA PRO A 380 -32.52 -3.84 -3.79
C PRO A 380 -31.73 -4.74 -4.75
N LYS A 381 -31.80 -4.46 -6.06
CA LYS A 381 -31.06 -5.21 -7.08
C LYS A 381 -29.55 -4.97 -6.96
N LEU A 382 -29.13 -3.74 -6.68
CA LEU A 382 -27.71 -3.43 -6.46
C LEU A 382 -27.16 -4.22 -5.27
N ILE A 383 -27.90 -4.32 -4.16
CA ILE A 383 -27.50 -5.09 -2.99
C ILE A 383 -27.41 -6.58 -3.33
N GLU A 384 -28.40 -7.13 -4.03
CA GLU A 384 -28.43 -8.53 -4.49
C GLU A 384 -27.22 -8.89 -5.37
N LEU A 385 -26.88 -8.01 -6.33
CA LEU A 385 -25.81 -8.25 -7.29
C LEU A 385 -24.42 -7.92 -6.76
N SER A 386 -24.30 -7.12 -5.70
CA SER A 386 -23.01 -6.67 -5.18
C SER A 386 -22.31 -7.72 -4.34
N LYS A 387 -21.47 -8.52 -5.00
CA LYS A 387 -20.78 -9.66 -4.37
C LYS A 387 -19.35 -9.34 -3.92
N THR A 388 -18.68 -8.37 -4.55
CA THR A 388 -17.30 -8.03 -4.20
C THR A 388 -17.17 -6.67 -3.54
N ALA A 389 -16.03 -6.43 -2.87
CA ALA A 389 -15.70 -5.12 -2.34
C ALA A 389 -15.84 -3.98 -3.38
N SER A 390 -15.50 -4.23 -4.65
CA SER A 390 -15.64 -3.22 -5.71
C SER A 390 -17.10 -2.98 -6.10
N ASP A 391 -17.88 -4.06 -6.24
CA ASP A 391 -19.30 -3.94 -6.51
C ASP A 391 -20.02 -3.22 -5.38
N ILE A 392 -19.77 -3.64 -4.15
CA ILE A 392 -20.33 -3.04 -2.94
C ILE A 392 -19.92 -1.56 -2.92
N ALA A 393 -18.64 -1.22 -3.04
CA ALA A 393 -18.17 0.16 -3.00
C ALA A 393 -18.86 1.05 -4.05
N THR A 394 -18.93 0.59 -5.29
CA THR A 394 -19.48 1.39 -6.40
C THR A 394 -21.00 1.49 -6.33
N ALA A 395 -21.71 0.39 -6.03
CA ALA A 395 -23.14 0.40 -5.77
C ALA A 395 -23.50 1.32 -4.58
N ASN A 396 -22.64 1.36 -3.57
CA ASN A 396 -22.85 2.18 -2.39
C ASN A 396 -22.88 3.69 -2.70
N LEU A 397 -22.29 4.13 -3.83
CA LEU A 397 -22.44 5.51 -4.29
C LEU A 397 -23.90 5.86 -4.58
N VAL A 398 -24.67 4.94 -5.15
CA VAL A 398 -26.11 5.12 -5.43
C VAL A 398 -26.89 5.11 -4.11
N ILE A 399 -26.62 4.14 -3.24
CA ILE A 399 -27.28 3.99 -1.92
C ILE A 399 -27.06 5.27 -1.08
N HIS A 400 -25.81 5.71 -0.95
CA HIS A 400 -25.44 6.92 -0.23
C HIS A 400 -26.06 8.18 -0.86
N SER A 401 -26.11 8.26 -2.19
CA SER A 401 -26.73 9.39 -2.90
C SER A 401 -28.25 9.46 -2.71
N CYS A 402 -28.90 8.32 -2.50
CA CYS A 402 -30.33 8.19 -2.21
C CYS A 402 -30.70 8.53 -0.76
N GLY A 403 -29.71 8.61 0.14
CA GLY A 403 -29.91 9.04 1.53
C GLY A 403 -30.06 7.91 2.56
N ASP A 404 -29.89 6.64 2.16
CA ASP A 404 -29.85 5.52 3.12
C ASP A 404 -28.47 5.45 3.78
N LEU A 405 -28.27 6.31 4.78
CA LEU A 405 -26.97 6.49 5.44
C LEU A 405 -26.54 5.27 6.26
N VAL A 406 -27.50 4.58 6.90
CA VAL A 406 -27.21 3.39 7.69
C VAL A 406 -26.69 2.28 6.79
N ALA A 407 -27.40 1.98 5.70
CA ALA A 407 -26.92 0.99 4.73
C ALA A 407 -25.59 1.43 4.09
N ALA A 408 -25.44 2.72 3.79
CA ALA A 408 -24.21 3.25 3.23
C ALA A 408 -23.00 3.03 4.15
N ILE A 409 -23.11 3.41 5.43
CA ILE A 409 -22.05 3.23 6.44
C ILE A 409 -21.68 1.75 6.56
N THR A 410 -22.68 0.88 6.76
CA THR A 410 -22.45 -0.57 6.88
C THR A 410 -21.73 -1.15 5.66
N ASN A 411 -22.11 -0.72 4.46
CA ASN A 411 -21.46 -1.19 3.23
C ASN A 411 -20.02 -0.67 3.10
N TYR A 412 -19.72 0.57 3.48
CA TYR A 412 -18.34 1.06 3.49
C TYR A 412 -17.46 0.26 4.46
N GLU A 413 -17.95 0.00 5.67
CA GLU A 413 -17.27 -0.84 6.67
C GLU A 413 -17.05 -2.26 6.15
N ARG A 414 -18.04 -2.83 5.49
CA ARG A 414 -17.92 -4.13 4.83
C ARG A 414 -16.85 -4.12 3.74
N VAL A 415 -16.74 -3.06 2.95
CA VAL A 415 -15.65 -2.94 1.96
C VAL A 415 -14.29 -2.92 2.65
N PHE A 416 -14.13 -2.18 3.75
CA PHE A 416 -12.88 -2.16 4.50
C PHE A 416 -12.54 -3.49 5.17
N ALA A 417 -13.55 -4.24 5.64
CA ALA A 417 -13.35 -5.56 6.22
C ALA A 417 -12.91 -6.59 5.15
N ILE A 418 -13.50 -6.50 3.95
CA ILE A 418 -13.18 -7.35 2.79
C ILE A 418 -11.82 -6.98 2.19
N ASN A 419 -11.55 -5.68 2.05
CA ASN A 419 -10.31 -5.14 1.52
C ASN A 419 -9.82 -3.94 2.37
N PRO A 420 -8.94 -4.18 3.37
CA PRO A 420 -8.39 -3.11 4.22
C PRO A 420 -7.55 -2.07 3.46
N HIS A 421 -7.14 -2.42 2.24
CA HIS A 421 -6.32 -1.64 1.32
C HIS A 421 -7.14 -1.25 0.08
N TYR A 422 -8.41 -0.90 0.25
CA TYR A 422 -9.22 -0.45 -0.87
C TYR A 422 -8.79 0.95 -1.35
N THR A 423 -9.09 1.28 -2.61
CA THR A 423 -8.73 2.56 -3.22
C THR A 423 -9.24 3.76 -2.40
N SER A 424 -8.39 4.78 -2.23
CA SER A 424 -8.57 5.84 -1.24
C SER A 424 -9.79 6.75 -1.42
N TRP A 425 -10.49 6.71 -2.57
CA TRP A 425 -11.70 7.51 -2.77
C TRP A 425 -12.84 7.09 -1.84
N ILE A 426 -12.88 5.82 -1.44
CA ILE A 426 -13.93 5.34 -0.53
C ILE A 426 -13.77 5.93 0.88
N ASN A 427 -12.55 6.34 1.26
CA ASN A 427 -12.26 6.91 2.58
C ASN A 427 -13.04 8.21 2.79
N TYR A 428 -13.00 9.13 1.82
CA TYR A 428 -13.74 10.38 1.98
C TYR A 428 -15.26 10.19 1.83
N MET A 429 -15.71 9.20 1.04
CA MET A 429 -17.14 8.88 0.94
C MET A 429 -17.69 8.31 2.25
N TYR A 430 -16.91 7.46 2.93
CA TYR A 430 -17.27 6.97 4.26
C TYR A 430 -17.27 8.09 5.29
N ALA A 431 -16.25 8.97 5.27
CA ALA A 431 -16.22 10.13 6.15
C ALA A 431 -17.44 11.05 5.94
N HIS A 432 -17.84 11.30 4.69
CA HIS A 432 -19.08 12.01 4.39
C HIS A 432 -20.31 11.33 5.00
N ALA A 433 -20.44 10.01 4.81
CA ALA A 433 -21.59 9.26 5.32
C ALA A 433 -21.69 9.32 6.85
N LEU A 434 -20.57 9.18 7.57
CA LEU A 434 -20.53 9.31 9.03
C LEU A 434 -20.94 10.70 9.50
N ILE A 435 -20.41 11.75 8.86
CA ILE A 435 -20.69 13.14 9.23
C ILE A 435 -22.15 13.51 8.93
N GLU A 436 -22.67 13.06 7.79
CA GLU A 436 -24.07 13.26 7.43
C GLU A 436 -25.01 12.54 8.39
N ASN A 437 -24.60 11.35 8.87
CA ASN A 437 -25.29 10.61 9.93
C ASN A 437 -25.04 11.19 11.34
N LYS A 438 -24.32 12.31 11.45
CA LYS A 438 -23.96 13.01 12.71
C LYS A 438 -23.09 12.20 13.67
N ASP A 439 -22.40 11.16 13.19
CA ASP A 439 -21.43 10.40 13.98
C ASP A 439 -20.04 11.07 13.91
N TYR A 440 -19.93 12.24 14.55
CA TYR A 440 -18.75 13.08 14.49
C TYR A 440 -17.51 12.48 15.16
N GLU A 441 -17.69 11.75 16.26
CA GLU A 441 -16.58 11.09 16.95
C GLU A 441 -15.92 10.04 16.03
N LYS A 442 -16.73 9.12 15.47
CA LYS A 442 -16.22 8.09 14.57
C LYS A 442 -15.61 8.69 13.30
N ALA A 443 -16.21 9.75 12.76
CA ALA A 443 -15.68 10.46 11.60
C ALA A 443 -14.30 11.09 11.89
N LYS A 444 -14.12 11.76 13.04
CA LYS A 444 -12.84 12.36 13.44
C LYS A 444 -11.74 11.30 13.54
N ASP A 445 -12.02 10.20 14.25
CA ASP A 445 -11.06 9.13 14.45
C ASP A 445 -10.64 8.48 13.13
N PHE A 446 -11.63 8.21 12.27
CA PHE A 446 -11.36 7.65 10.95
C PHE A 446 -10.50 8.60 10.09
N CYS A 447 -10.86 9.88 9.99
CA CYS A 447 -10.08 10.86 9.22
C CYS A 447 -8.64 10.97 9.73
N LYS A 448 -8.44 11.02 11.05
CA LYS A 448 -7.11 11.08 11.68
C LYS A 448 -6.29 9.81 11.42
N GLU A 449 -6.90 8.63 11.42
CA GLU A 449 -6.21 7.38 11.07
C GLU A 449 -5.74 7.40 9.62
N LYS A 450 -6.64 7.74 8.68
CA LYS A 450 -6.32 7.75 7.25
C LYS A 450 -5.24 8.77 6.90
N LEU A 451 -5.26 9.97 7.50
CA LEU A 451 -4.24 10.99 7.26
C LEU A 451 -2.82 10.60 7.72
N LYS A 452 -2.65 9.49 8.47
CA LYS A 452 -1.32 8.93 8.78
C LYS A 452 -0.71 8.17 7.59
N LYS A 453 -1.50 7.85 6.56
CA LYS A 453 -1.10 7.08 5.37
C LYS A 453 -0.91 8.02 4.17
N LYS A 454 -0.04 7.65 3.25
CA LYS A 454 0.10 8.34 1.97
C LYS A 454 -0.97 7.85 1.00
N HIS A 455 -1.84 8.73 0.54
CA HIS A 455 -2.83 8.40 -0.47
C HIS A 455 -2.34 8.72 -1.88
N ASN A 456 -2.65 7.85 -2.85
CA ASN A 456 -2.26 8.02 -4.25
C ASN A 456 -3.07 9.13 -4.97
N TRP A 457 -4.18 9.59 -4.39
CA TRP A 457 -4.98 10.67 -4.94
C TRP A 457 -4.85 11.92 -4.06
N SER A 458 -4.27 12.99 -4.61
CA SER A 458 -3.98 14.24 -3.90
C SER A 458 -5.20 14.90 -3.26
N GLY A 459 -6.39 14.63 -3.79
CA GLY A 459 -7.63 15.20 -3.27
C GLY A 459 -8.17 14.56 -1.99
N VAL A 460 -7.75 13.33 -1.61
CA VAL A 460 -8.33 12.64 -0.43
C VAL A 460 -7.97 13.43 0.81
N ASP A 461 -6.68 13.71 0.97
CA ASP A 461 -6.16 14.38 2.16
C ASP A 461 -6.80 15.75 2.32
N GLN A 462 -6.97 16.49 1.22
CA GLN A 462 -7.69 17.76 1.21
C GLN A 462 -9.13 17.61 1.71
N THR A 463 -9.86 16.59 1.24
CA THR A 463 -11.23 16.33 1.70
C THR A 463 -11.26 15.96 3.18
N LEU A 464 -10.38 15.07 3.63
CA LEU A 464 -10.35 14.63 5.03
C LEU A 464 -10.02 15.77 5.99
N TYR A 465 -9.05 16.62 5.66
CA TYR A 465 -8.76 17.84 6.44
C TYR A 465 -9.94 18.81 6.43
N LEU A 466 -10.60 19.00 5.29
CA LEU A 466 -11.77 19.88 5.18
C LEU A 466 -12.95 19.36 6.02
N LEU A 467 -13.17 18.05 6.03
CA LEU A 467 -14.18 17.40 6.86
C LEU A 467 -13.85 17.50 8.36
N LEU A 468 -12.59 17.35 8.76
CA LEU A 468 -12.17 17.60 10.14
C LEU A 468 -12.40 19.07 10.54
N ALA A 469 -12.10 20.03 9.66
CA ALA A 469 -12.36 21.44 9.91
C ALA A 469 -13.85 21.71 10.16
N TYR A 470 -14.72 21.09 9.36
CA TYR A 470 -16.17 21.16 9.52
C TYR A 470 -16.62 20.60 10.87
N ILE A 471 -16.14 19.41 11.25
CA ILE A 471 -16.51 18.79 12.53
C ILE A 471 -16.09 19.67 13.71
N TYR A 472 -14.82 20.11 13.76
CA TYR A 472 -14.33 20.96 14.85
C TYR A 472 -15.11 22.27 14.96
N GLN A 473 -15.50 22.87 13.82
CA GLN A 473 -16.33 24.07 13.84
C GLN A 473 -17.73 23.81 14.40
N LYS A 474 -18.35 22.65 14.10
CA LYS A 474 -19.65 22.26 14.67
C LYS A 474 -19.56 21.95 16.17
N GLU A 475 -18.41 21.49 16.65
CA GLU A 475 -18.13 21.23 18.07
C GLU A 475 -17.71 22.48 18.86
N GLY A 476 -17.48 23.61 18.17
CA GLY A 476 -17.07 24.88 18.79
C GLY A 476 -15.55 25.05 18.97
N ASP A 477 -14.73 24.09 18.54
CA ASP A 477 -13.26 24.22 18.55
C ASP A 477 -12.77 24.99 17.31
N LYS A 478 -12.96 26.32 17.36
CA LYS A 478 -12.57 27.21 16.27
C LYS A 478 -11.07 27.15 15.95
N LYS A 479 -10.22 26.88 16.94
CA LYS A 479 -8.76 26.84 16.75
C LYS A 479 -8.37 25.65 15.89
N LEU A 480 -8.83 24.46 16.25
CA LEU A 480 -8.57 23.25 15.45
C LEU A 480 -9.28 23.30 14.10
N ALA A 481 -10.46 23.90 14.02
CA ALA A 481 -11.17 24.08 12.74
C ALA A 481 -10.31 24.85 11.72
N VAL A 482 -9.76 26.00 12.14
CA VAL A 482 -8.87 26.82 11.28
C VAL A 482 -7.58 26.07 10.93
N GLU A 483 -6.99 25.34 11.89
CA GLU A 483 -5.78 24.55 11.64
C GLU A 483 -6.01 23.49 10.53
N MET A 484 -7.09 22.71 10.65
CA MET A 484 -7.40 21.69 9.65
C MET A 484 -7.76 22.31 8.30
N PHE A 485 -8.49 23.44 8.28
CA PHE A 485 -8.82 24.15 7.05
C PHE A 485 -7.58 24.71 6.34
N ASN A 486 -6.51 25.04 7.06
CA ASN A 486 -5.26 25.49 6.44
C ASN A 486 -4.43 24.30 5.92
N LYS A 487 -4.40 23.18 6.64
CA LYS A 487 -3.67 21.95 6.22
C LYS A 487 -4.09 21.44 4.84
N GLN A 488 -5.38 21.52 4.49
CA GLN A 488 -5.80 21.14 3.13
C GLN A 488 -5.20 22.04 2.03
N ARG A 489 -4.96 23.33 2.31
CA ARG A 489 -4.35 24.28 1.37
C ARG A 489 -2.85 24.03 1.21
N GLU A 490 -2.17 23.62 2.28
CA GLU A 490 -0.73 23.34 2.25
C GLU A 490 -0.37 22.19 1.28
N ILE A 491 -1.32 21.32 0.94
CA ILE A 491 -1.11 20.18 0.04
C ILE A 491 -0.78 20.61 -1.40
N ASP A 492 -1.47 21.63 -1.93
CA ASP A 492 -1.33 22.07 -3.34
C ASP A 492 -1.24 23.60 -3.52
N GLY A 493 -1.24 24.36 -2.42
CA GLY A 493 -1.23 25.82 -2.39
C GLY A 493 -2.57 26.49 -2.71
N LYS A 494 -3.59 25.74 -3.16
CA LYS A 494 -4.88 26.28 -3.64
C LYS A 494 -6.04 25.88 -2.73
N GLY A 495 -6.04 24.63 -2.31
CA GLY A 495 -7.11 24.01 -1.56
C GLY A 495 -8.37 23.72 -2.36
N LYS A 496 -9.40 23.25 -1.64
CA LYS A 496 -10.73 22.99 -2.19
C LYS A 496 -11.60 24.24 -2.30
N THR A 497 -12.56 24.17 -3.21
CA THR A 497 -13.55 25.22 -3.48
C THR A 497 -14.95 24.67 -3.32
N ALA A 498 -15.94 25.52 -3.09
CA ALA A 498 -17.34 25.12 -2.96
C ALA A 498 -17.81 24.32 -4.18
N GLN A 499 -17.39 24.73 -5.39
CA GLN A 499 -17.67 23.99 -6.61
C GLN A 499 -17.07 22.57 -6.58
N LYS A 500 -15.84 22.39 -6.08
CA LYS A 500 -15.22 21.06 -5.95
C LYS A 500 -15.97 20.19 -4.95
N ILE A 501 -16.39 20.73 -3.80
CA ILE A 501 -17.18 19.99 -2.80
C ILE A 501 -18.49 19.48 -3.40
N HIS A 502 -19.20 20.33 -4.17
CA HIS A 502 -20.39 19.88 -4.88
C HIS A 502 -20.12 18.78 -5.92
N LYS A 503 -18.97 18.84 -6.60
CA LYS A 503 -18.59 17.84 -7.60
C LYS A 503 -18.19 16.49 -7.00
N GLU A 504 -17.69 16.46 -5.77
CA GLU A 504 -17.36 15.19 -5.08
C GLU A 504 -18.58 14.30 -4.88
N PHE A 505 -19.75 14.93 -4.72
CA PHE A 505 -20.99 14.20 -4.52
C PHE A 505 -22.12 14.72 -5.40
N ILE A 506 -21.83 14.79 -6.70
CA ILE A 506 -22.69 15.39 -7.72
C ILE A 506 -24.04 14.69 -7.87
N SER A 507 -24.10 13.39 -7.56
CA SER A 507 -25.28 12.52 -7.70
C SER A 507 -26.21 12.56 -6.50
N LYS A 508 -25.92 13.37 -5.46
CA LYS A 508 -26.71 13.37 -4.24
C LYS A 508 -28.09 14.00 -4.45
N ARG A 509 -29.15 13.30 -4.00
CA ARG A 509 -30.56 13.75 -4.06
C ARG A 509 -30.78 15.01 -3.22
N ASP A 510 -30.37 14.97 -1.95
CA ASP A 510 -30.45 16.08 -1.02
C ASP A 510 -29.08 16.76 -0.87
N LYS A 511 -28.99 18.04 -1.24
CA LYS A 511 -27.75 18.83 -1.17
C LYS A 511 -27.61 19.62 0.13
N THR A 512 -28.58 19.52 1.05
CA THR A 512 -28.59 20.26 2.32
C THR A 512 -27.30 20.05 3.12
N TYR A 513 -26.84 18.81 3.22
CA TYR A 513 -25.58 18.47 3.88
C TYR A 513 -24.35 19.16 3.25
N LEU A 514 -24.23 19.13 1.92
CA LEU A 514 -23.09 19.76 1.23
C LEU A 514 -23.15 21.29 1.37
N ASN A 515 -24.35 21.87 1.30
CA ASN A 515 -24.56 23.30 1.50
C ASN A 515 -24.18 23.72 2.93
N ASP A 516 -24.49 22.89 3.93
CA ASP A 516 -24.11 23.16 5.32
C ASP A 516 -22.58 23.13 5.52
N ILE A 517 -21.88 22.18 4.89
CA ILE A 517 -20.40 22.18 4.89
C ILE A 517 -19.87 23.48 4.29
N ILE A 518 -20.36 23.86 3.11
CA ILE A 518 -19.90 25.07 2.41
C ILE A 518 -20.18 26.32 3.26
N ALA A 519 -21.40 26.45 3.80
CA ALA A 519 -21.78 27.58 4.64
C ALA A 519 -20.93 27.66 5.91
N THR A 520 -20.67 26.52 6.55
CA THR A 520 -19.87 26.43 7.79
C THR A 520 -18.41 26.84 7.55
N LEU A 521 -17.84 26.50 6.40
CA LEU A 521 -16.44 26.75 6.09
C LEU A 521 -16.20 28.06 5.32
N LYS A 522 -17.24 28.69 4.79
CA LYS A 522 -17.15 29.98 4.07
C LYS A 522 -16.41 31.07 4.87
N PRO A 523 -16.65 31.24 6.20
CA PRO A 523 -15.93 32.22 7.01
C PRO A 523 -14.42 31.96 7.12
N PHE A 524 -13.94 30.76 6.81
CA PHE A 524 -12.51 30.45 6.79
C PHE A 524 -11.82 30.78 5.46
N GLY A 525 -12.58 31.36 4.50
CA GLY A 525 -12.06 31.73 3.20
C GLY A 525 -12.18 30.62 2.15
N LEU A 526 -13.19 29.76 2.25
CA LEU A 526 -13.50 28.76 1.22
C LEU A 526 -13.93 29.48 -0.08
N PRO A 527 -13.17 29.35 -1.19
CA PRO A 527 -13.51 30.01 -2.45
C PRO A 527 -14.74 29.38 -3.11
N ASP A 528 -15.52 30.17 -3.82
CA ASP A 528 -16.68 29.66 -4.57
C ASP A 528 -16.26 28.78 -5.77
N LYS A 529 -15.20 29.15 -6.50
CA LYS A 529 -14.71 28.47 -7.72
C LYS A 529 -13.26 28.05 -7.62
#